data_AF-T0RI82-F1
#
_entry.id   AF-T0RI82-F1
#
_cell.length_a   1.000
_cell.length_b   1.000
_cell.length_c   1.000
_cell.angle_alpha   90.00
_cell.angle_beta   90.00
_cell.angle_gamma   90.00
#
_symmetry.space_group_name_H-M   'P 1'
#
loop_
_entity.id
_entity.type
_entity.pdbx_description
1 polymer ?
#
loop_
_entity_poly.entity_id
_entity_poly.type
_entity_poly.pdbx_seq_one_letter_code
_entity_poly.pdbx_strand_id
1 'polypeptide(L)'
;MYFDWVLLSMAAIGALFLSSATTIGALHISADERHKLSHDLTLWQQKFGHDDHVRAAMKLVRGTLTTDDLLRRLKAAKDRLPALQAANPHATFSHLTKFALLTDNEFAQFVSSSSSPRCQRHRR
;
A
#
# COMPACT_ATOMS: atom_id res chain seq x y z
N MET A 1 -10.25 28.20 42.03
CA MET A 1 -11.38 28.01 41.11
C MET A 1 -10.86 27.10 39.99
N TYR A 2 -11.01 25.77 40.10
CA TYR A 2 -12.12 24.95 39.55
C TYR A 2 -12.41 25.29 38.07
N PHE A 3 -12.50 24.37 37.10
CA PHE A 3 -12.38 22.91 36.96
C PHE A 3 -12.60 22.64 35.45
N ASP A 4 -12.17 21.49 34.91
CA ASP A 4 -12.54 20.91 33.59
C ASP A 4 -12.08 21.68 32.33
N TRP A 5 -11.38 21.10 31.36
CA TRP A 5 -11.79 19.95 30.55
C TRP A 5 -10.64 18.98 30.31
N VAL A 6 -10.59 17.92 31.13
CA VAL A 6 -10.17 16.60 30.66
C VAL A 6 -11.46 15.91 30.20
N LEU A 7 -11.41 15.32 29.00
CA LEU A 7 -12.39 14.38 28.45
C LEU A 7 -13.71 14.97 27.89
N LEU A 8 -13.77 15.15 26.56
CA LEU A 8 -14.94 14.74 25.81
C LEU A 8 -14.61 14.40 24.35
N SER A 9 -14.84 13.12 24.03
CA SER A 9 -15.24 12.56 22.74
C SER A 9 -14.26 12.70 21.56
N MET A 10 -13.48 11.67 21.22
CA MET A 10 -13.95 10.52 20.43
C MET A 10 -14.93 10.93 19.32
N ALA A 11 -14.42 11.16 18.11
CA ALA A 11 -14.98 10.73 16.81
C ALA A 11 -14.51 11.65 15.68
N ALA A 12 -13.27 11.48 15.23
CA ALA A 12 -12.91 11.76 13.84
C ALA A 12 -11.63 10.99 13.53
N ILE A 13 -11.75 9.69 13.25
CA ILE A 13 -10.78 8.96 12.45
C ILE A 13 -10.93 9.53 11.02
N GLY A 14 -10.48 10.77 10.85
CA GLY A 14 -10.42 11.44 9.57
C GLY A 14 -9.12 10.99 8.92
N ALA A 15 -9.24 10.10 7.94
CA ALA A 15 -8.15 9.60 7.14
C ALA A 15 -7.35 10.76 6.51
N LEU A 16 -6.29 11.20 7.19
CA LEU A 16 -5.29 12.07 6.60
C LEU A 16 -4.28 11.18 5.85
N PHE A 17 -4.73 10.58 4.74
CA PHE A 17 -3.84 9.96 3.77
C PHE A 17 -3.14 11.09 3.02
N LEU A 18 -1.98 11.53 3.54
CA LEU A 18 -1.06 12.40 2.80
C LEU A 18 -0.68 11.68 1.50
N SER A 19 -1.26 12.12 0.39
CA SER A 19 -0.96 11.62 -0.94
C SER A 19 0.37 12.22 -1.41
N SER A 20 1.46 11.67 -0.90
CA SER A 20 2.79 11.96 -1.41
C SER A 20 2.96 11.24 -2.74
N ALA A 21 2.76 11.95 -3.85
CA ALA A 21 3.08 11.46 -5.18
C ALA A 21 4.60 11.24 -5.27
N THR A 22 5.08 10.03 -4.99
CA THR A 22 6.48 9.68 -5.23
C THR A 22 6.66 9.45 -6.72
N THR A 23 7.35 10.36 -7.38
CA THR A 23 8.04 10.05 -8.63
C THR A 23 8.89 8.81 -8.37
N ILE A 24 8.63 7.72 -9.09
CA ILE A 24 9.50 6.53 -9.11
C ILE A 24 10.75 6.95 -9.90
N GLY A 25 11.57 7.83 -9.30
CA GLY A 25 12.90 8.14 -9.79
C GLY A 25 13.71 6.85 -9.76
N ALA A 26 14.65 6.70 -10.69
CA ALA A 26 15.47 5.51 -10.84
C ALA A 26 16.19 5.14 -9.52
N LEU A 27 15.53 4.33 -8.68
CA LEU A 27 16.11 3.79 -7.47
C LEU A 27 17.18 2.79 -7.90
N HIS A 28 18.44 3.17 -7.74
CA HIS A 28 19.56 2.27 -7.90
C HIS A 28 19.52 1.23 -6.78
N ILE A 29 19.22 -0.03 -7.12
CA ILE A 29 19.17 -1.15 -6.18
C ILE A 29 20.53 -1.85 -6.22
N SER A 30 21.26 -1.89 -5.09
CA SER A 30 22.51 -2.64 -5.00
C SER A 30 22.26 -4.15 -5.10
N ALA A 31 23.29 -4.95 -5.38
CA ALA A 31 23.14 -6.41 -5.50
C ALA A 31 22.64 -7.07 -4.19
N ASP A 32 23.17 -6.65 -3.04
CA ASP A 32 22.73 -7.13 -1.72
C ASP A 32 21.26 -6.74 -1.45
N GLU A 33 20.89 -5.49 -1.72
CA GLU A 33 19.50 -5.04 -1.54
C GLU A 33 18.55 -5.76 -2.50
N ARG A 34 18.99 -6.03 -3.73
CA ARG A 34 18.22 -6.81 -4.70
C ARG A 34 17.97 -8.24 -4.22
N HIS A 35 18.95 -8.87 -3.59
CA HIS A 35 18.80 -10.21 -3.02
C HIS A 35 17.76 -10.22 -1.90
N LYS A 36 17.85 -9.28 -0.97
CA LYS A 36 16.87 -9.10 0.13
C LYS A 36 15.46 -8.82 -0.40
N LEU A 37 15.32 -7.90 -1.35
CA LEU A 37 14.02 -7.58 -1.94
C LEU A 37 13.43 -8.73 -2.75
N SER A 38 14.27 -9.57 -3.39
CA SER A 38 13.79 -10.77 -4.09
C SER A 38 13.28 -11.84 -3.12
N HIS A 39 13.95 -11.99 -1.98
CA HIS A 39 13.47 -12.83 -0.89
C HIS A 39 12.12 -12.32 -0.35
N ASP A 40 12.04 -11.01 -0.06
CA ASP A 40 10.80 -10.35 0.39
C ASP A 40 9.66 -10.47 -0.63
N LEU A 41 9.95 -10.35 -1.93
CA LEU A 41 8.98 -10.57 -3.00
C LEU A 41 8.48 -12.02 -3.02
N THR A 42 9.36 -12.99 -2.79
CA THR A 42 8.99 -14.41 -2.69
C THR A 42 8.08 -14.65 -1.50
N LEU A 43 8.43 -14.12 -0.33
CA LEU A 43 7.59 -14.19 0.88
C LEU A 43 6.22 -13.55 0.65
N TRP A 44 6.19 -12.37 0.02
CA TRP A 44 4.95 -11.69 -0.33
C TRP A 44 4.08 -12.56 -1.23
N GLN A 45 4.67 -13.15 -2.28
CA GLN A 45 3.95 -14.00 -3.23
C GLN A 45 3.38 -15.26 -2.56
N GLN A 46 4.14 -15.87 -1.64
CA GLN A 46 3.66 -17.01 -0.86
C GLN A 46 2.50 -16.63 0.06
N LYS A 47 2.61 -15.50 0.74
CA LYS A 47 1.63 -15.06 1.75
C LYS A 47 0.34 -14.52 1.14
N PHE A 48 0.43 -13.81 0.02
CA PHE A 48 -0.69 -13.02 -0.53
C PHE A 48 -1.04 -13.38 -1.97
N GLY A 49 -0.19 -14.11 -2.70
CA GLY A 49 -0.40 -14.37 -4.13
C GLY A 49 -1.66 -15.17 -4.47
N HIS A 50 -2.25 -15.86 -3.49
CA HIS A 50 -3.49 -16.61 -3.63
C HIS A 50 -4.74 -15.83 -3.16
N ASP A 51 -4.59 -14.65 -2.58
CA ASP A 51 -5.71 -13.81 -2.14
C ASP A 51 -6.42 -13.23 -3.37
N ASP A 52 -7.74 -13.37 -3.44
CA ASP A 52 -8.52 -12.96 -4.62
C ASP A 52 -8.50 -11.46 -4.86
N HIS A 53 -8.46 -10.63 -3.80
CA HIS A 53 -8.34 -9.18 -3.96
C HIS A 53 -6.97 -8.81 -4.48
N VAL A 54 -5.92 -9.48 -4.00
CA VAL A 54 -4.55 -9.28 -4.50
C VAL A 54 -4.44 -9.73 -5.95
N ARG A 55 -5.00 -10.87 -6.33
CA ARG A 55 -5.04 -11.34 -7.72
C ARG A 55 -5.79 -10.38 -8.62
N ALA A 56 -6.94 -9.86 -8.18
CA ALA A 56 -7.73 -8.89 -8.93
C ALA A 56 -6.96 -7.58 -9.12
N ALA A 57 -6.35 -7.05 -8.05
CA ALA A 57 -5.56 -5.83 -8.12
C ALA A 57 -4.31 -6.01 -8.99
N MET A 58 -3.58 -7.11 -8.81
CA MET A 58 -2.40 -7.41 -9.63
C MET A 58 -2.77 -7.60 -11.10
N LYS A 59 -3.95 -8.14 -11.45
CA LYS A 59 -4.39 -8.24 -12.85
C LYS A 59 -4.48 -6.89 -13.56
N LEU A 60 -4.81 -5.81 -12.84
CA LEU A 60 -4.86 -4.45 -13.41
C LEU A 60 -3.47 -3.94 -13.84
N VAL A 61 -2.41 -4.44 -13.20
CA VAL A 61 -1.05 -3.91 -13.36
C VAL A 61 -0.06 -4.91 -13.98
N ARG A 62 -0.32 -6.22 -13.89
CA ARG A 62 0.64 -7.28 -14.24
C ARG A 62 1.03 -7.31 -15.72
N GLY A 63 0.21 -6.74 -16.62
CA GLY A 63 0.54 -6.64 -18.04
C GLY A 63 1.72 -5.71 -18.35
N THR A 64 2.11 -4.84 -17.42
CA THR A 64 3.12 -3.79 -17.66
C THR A 64 4.33 -3.87 -16.73
N LEU A 65 4.32 -4.77 -15.73
CA LEU A 65 5.35 -4.81 -14.69
C LEU A 65 6.36 -5.94 -14.91
N THR A 66 7.62 -5.55 -14.98
CA THR A 66 8.76 -6.47 -14.89
C THR A 66 9.05 -6.83 -13.42
N THR A 67 9.82 -7.88 -13.18
CA THR A 67 10.30 -8.21 -11.83
C THR A 67 11.07 -7.04 -11.21
N ASP A 68 11.88 -6.31 -11.98
CA ASP A 68 12.61 -5.15 -11.48
C ASP A 68 11.69 -4.00 -11.08
N ASP A 69 10.54 -3.83 -11.75
CA ASP A 69 9.51 -2.88 -11.31
C ASP A 69 8.95 -3.25 -9.94
N LEU A 70 8.69 -4.54 -9.70
CA LEU A 70 8.19 -5.03 -8.42
C LEU A 70 9.22 -4.80 -7.30
N LEU A 71 10.51 -5.05 -7.58
CA LEU A 71 11.59 -4.79 -6.61
C LEU A 71 11.72 -3.30 -6.29
N ARG A 72 11.62 -2.42 -7.30
CA ARG A 72 11.62 -0.95 -7.08
C ARG A 72 10.45 -0.52 -6.20
N ARG A 73 9.26 -1.08 -6.41
CA ARG A 73 8.07 -0.76 -5.62
C ARG A 73 8.20 -1.25 -4.17
N LEU A 74 8.69 -2.47 -3.95
CA LEU A 74 8.99 -2.97 -2.60
C LEU A 74 10.04 -2.11 -1.90
N LYS A 75 11.08 -1.69 -2.62
CA LYS A 75 12.09 -0.79 -2.06
C LYS A 75 11.47 0.55 -1.66
N ALA A 76 10.66 1.15 -2.52
CA ALA A 76 9.98 2.41 -2.21
C ALA A 76 9.06 2.27 -0.99
N ALA A 77 8.34 1.15 -0.86
CA ALA A 77 7.53 0.87 0.32
C ALA A 77 8.40 0.79 1.60
N LYS A 78 9.51 0.05 1.54
CA LYS A 78 10.47 -0.11 2.63
C LYS A 78 11.12 1.22 3.05
N ASP A 79 11.54 2.04 2.09
CA ASP A 79 12.20 3.32 2.35
C ASP A 79 11.27 4.35 3.03
N ARG A 80 9.95 4.19 2.92
CA ARG A 80 8.96 5.07 3.59
C ARG A 80 8.78 4.77 5.08
N LEU A 81 9.11 3.56 5.53
CA LEU A 81 8.86 3.11 6.92
C LEU A 81 9.47 4.04 7.99
N PRO A 82 10.74 4.49 7.88
CA PRO A 82 11.32 5.38 8.89
C PRO A 82 10.54 6.68 9.07
N ALA A 83 10.14 7.31 7.97
CA ALA A 83 9.36 8.54 8.01
C ALA A 83 7.96 8.31 8.60
N LEU A 84 7.30 7.20 8.23
CA LEU A 84 5.99 6.84 8.77
C LEU A 84 6.04 6.55 10.27
N GLN A 85 7.06 5.82 10.72
CA GLN A 85 7.28 5.50 12.12
C GLN A 85 7.57 6.75 12.95
N ALA A 86 8.41 7.65 12.43
CA ALA A 86 8.71 8.92 13.09
C ALA A 86 7.45 9.80 13.24
N ALA A 87 6.59 9.82 12.23
CA ALA A 87 5.33 10.57 12.27
C ALA A 87 4.25 9.92 13.16
N ASN A 88 4.32 8.61 13.38
CA ASN A 88 3.30 7.86 14.11
C ASN A 88 3.98 6.86 15.08
N PRO A 89 4.51 7.33 16.22
CA PRO A 89 5.34 6.51 17.11
C PRO A 89 4.59 5.33 17.74
N HIS A 90 3.27 5.38 17.81
CA HIS A 90 2.42 4.31 18.35
C HIS A 90 1.88 3.34 17.29
N ALA A 91 2.15 3.58 16.01
CA ALA A 91 1.73 2.71 14.92
C ALA A 91 2.84 1.71 14.56
N THR A 92 2.42 0.52 14.14
CA THR A 92 3.31 -0.51 13.60
C THR A 92 3.21 -0.51 12.08
N PHE A 93 4.32 -0.24 11.40
CA PHE A 93 4.38 -0.28 9.94
C PHE A 93 5.09 -1.54 9.45
N SER A 94 4.66 -2.04 8.30
CA SER A 94 5.32 -3.11 7.58
C SER A 94 5.36 -2.75 6.10
N HIS A 95 6.47 -3.04 5.44
CA HIS A 95 6.59 -2.91 3.99
C HIS A 95 5.99 -4.12 3.24
N LEU A 96 5.66 -5.21 3.94
CA LEU A 96 5.07 -6.43 3.38
C LEU A 96 3.57 -6.53 3.69
N THR A 97 2.79 -5.64 3.07
CA THR A 97 1.33 -5.65 3.13
C THR A 97 0.70 -6.28 1.89
N LYS A 98 -0.60 -6.60 1.94
CA LYS A 98 -1.35 -7.19 0.80
C LYS A 98 -1.21 -6.39 -0.50
N PHE A 99 -1.06 -5.07 -0.40
CA PHE A 99 -1.03 -4.15 -1.54
C PHE A 99 0.33 -3.46 -1.72
N ALA A 100 1.40 -3.99 -1.09
CA ALA A 100 2.74 -3.40 -1.12
C ALA A 100 3.34 -3.25 -2.54
N LEU A 101 2.83 -4.01 -3.52
CA LEU A 101 3.29 -3.94 -4.91
C LEU A 101 2.52 -2.93 -5.77
N LEU A 102 1.49 -2.27 -5.21
CA LEU A 102 0.74 -1.24 -5.91
C LEU A 102 1.30 0.13 -5.57
N THR A 103 1.33 0.99 -6.57
CA THR A 103 1.47 2.43 -6.33
C THR A 103 0.18 2.98 -5.71
N ASP A 104 0.29 4.14 -5.07
CA ASP A 104 -0.85 4.80 -4.43
C ASP A 104 -2.01 5.03 -5.43
N ASN A 105 -1.69 5.37 -6.68
CA ASN A 105 -2.67 5.56 -7.76
C ASN A 105 -3.36 4.26 -8.19
N GLU A 106 -2.59 3.17 -8.37
CA GLU A 106 -3.16 1.87 -8.74
C GLU A 106 -4.02 1.30 -7.61
N PHE A 107 -3.61 1.51 -6.36
CA PHE A 107 -4.42 1.14 -5.20
C PHE A 107 -5.72 1.95 -5.15
N ALA A 108 -5.66 3.28 -5.33
CA ALA A 108 -6.85 4.13 -5.39
C ALA A 108 -7.79 3.73 -6.53
N GLN A 109 -7.26 3.41 -7.71
CA GLN A 109 -8.05 2.91 -8.83
C GLN A 109 -8.73 1.57 -8.50
N PHE A 110 -8.01 0.66 -7.87
CA PHE A 110 -8.57 -0.63 -7.44
C PHE A 110 -9.72 -0.44 -6.45
N VAL A 111 -9.54 0.38 -5.41
CA VAL A 111 -10.58 0.68 -4.40
C VAL A 111 -11.78 1.41 -5.02
N SER A 112 -11.55 2.30 -5.98
CA SER A 112 -12.63 3.01 -6.68
C SER A 112 -13.43 2.08 -7.60
N SER A 113 -12.77 1.09 -8.21
CA SER A 113 -13.44 0.09 -9.06
C SER A 113 -14.31 -0.90 -8.29
N SER A 114 -13.94 -1.21 -7.04
CA SER A 114 -14.69 -2.15 -6.18
C SER A 114 -15.90 -1.50 -5.48
N SER A 115 -15.92 -0.18 -5.37
CA SER A 115 -16.98 0.61 -4.73
C SER A 115 -18.10 1.04 -5.68
N SER A 116 -18.02 0.72 -6.97
CA SER A 116 -19.16 0.88 -7.87
C SER A 116 -20.25 -0.13 -7.50
N PRO A 117 -21.42 0.29 -6.98
CA PRO A 117 -22.55 -0.61 -6.88
C PRO A 117 -22.84 -1.05 -8.31
N ARG A 118 -22.61 -2.32 -8.58
CA ARG A 118 -23.12 -2.98 -9.77
C ARG A 118 -24.63 -2.92 -9.64
N CYS A 119 -25.24 -1.81 -10.06
CA CYS A 119 -26.59 -1.82 -10.59
C CYS A 119 -26.53 -2.72 -11.84
N GLN A 120 -26.52 -4.04 -11.60
CA GLN A 120 -26.98 -5.01 -12.56
C GLN A 120 -28.46 -4.70 -12.75
N ARG A 121 -28.70 -3.78 -13.68
CA ARG A 121 -30.00 -3.56 -14.28
C ARG A 121 -30.30 -4.84 -15.04
N HIS A 122 -31.01 -5.74 -14.37
CA HIS A 122 -31.83 -6.77 -14.99
C HIS A 122 -32.70 -6.07 -16.06
N ARG A 123 -32.31 -6.20 -17.32
CA ARG A 123 -33.12 -5.96 -18.52
C ARG A 123 -32.46 -6.77 -19.63
N ARG A 124 -33.12 -7.67 -20.34
CA ARG A 124 -34.45 -8.28 -20.27
C ARG A 124 -34.28 -9.60 -21.01
#